data_AF-A0A2U9BWQ6-F1
#
_entry.id   AF-A0A2U9BWQ6-F1
#
_cell.length_a   1.000
_cell.length_b   1.000
_cell.length_c   1.000
_cell.angle_alpha   90.00
_cell.angle_beta   90.00
_cell.angle_gamma   90.00
#
_symmetry.space_group_name_H-M   'P 1'
#
loop_
_entity.id
_entity.type
_entity.pdbx_description
1 polymer ?
#
loop_
_entity_poly.entity_id
_entity_poly.type
_entity_poly.pdbx_seq_one_letter_code
_entity_poly.pdbx_strand_id
1 'polypeptide(L)'
;MRIPRLLYPLYQLGNPQLRIFRPKWSLTLVRPGKEQPPDTVQFRIPMVMTKCDLKGYLEKIYNVPVGTIRTRIQFGECPHCFAQARTES
;
A
#
# COMPACT_ATOMS: atom_id res chain seq x y z
N MET A 1 23.12 3.88 8.88
CA MET A 1 22.47 2.57 9.11
C MET A 1 21.88 2.09 7.78
N ARG A 2 22.42 1.02 7.18
CA ARG A 2 21.99 0.50 5.87
C ARG A 2 20.73 -0.33 6.09
N ILE A 3 19.58 0.04 5.51
CA ILE A 3 18.36 -0.75 5.64
C ILE A 3 18.51 -1.99 4.74
N PRO A 4 18.55 -3.23 5.28
CA PRO A 4 18.65 -4.41 4.43
C PRO A 4 17.44 -4.49 3.50
N ARG A 5 17.66 -4.92 2.26
CA ARG A 5 16.58 -5.25 1.34
C ARG A 5 15.76 -6.37 1.97
N LEU A 6 14.45 -6.16 2.11
CA LEU A 6 13.55 -7.16 2.66
C LEU A 6 13.37 -8.26 1.59
N LEU A 7 14.05 -9.39 1.79
CA LEU A 7 13.94 -10.55 0.92
C LEU A 7 12.89 -11.50 1.50
N TYR A 8 11.83 -11.78 0.72
CA TYR A 8 10.84 -12.78 1.11
C TYR A 8 11.34 -14.17 0.70
N PRO A 9 11.18 -15.20 1.55
CA PRO A 9 11.57 -16.55 1.18
C PRO A 9 10.71 -17.07 0.03
N LEU A 10 11.33 -17.80 -0.90
CA LEU A 10 10.61 -18.45 -1.98
C LEU A 10 9.71 -19.55 -1.41
N TYR A 11 8.44 -19.55 -1.79
CA TYR A 11 7.50 -20.59 -1.41
C TYR A 11 7.69 -21.84 -2.29
N GLN A 12 7.78 -23.02 -1.65
CA GLN A 12 7.74 -24.34 -2.29
C GLN A 12 6.55 -25.12 -1.73
N LEU A 13 6.04 -26.06 -2.51
CA LEU A 13 4.90 -26.89 -2.08
C LEU A 13 5.27 -27.70 -0.83
N GLY A 14 4.48 -27.56 0.23
CA GLY A 14 4.75 -28.17 1.54
C GLY A 14 5.48 -27.25 2.52
N ASN A 15 5.91 -26.05 2.10
CA ASN A 15 6.48 -25.07 3.02
C ASN A 15 5.41 -24.53 3.98
N PRO A 16 5.82 -24.16 5.21
CA PRO A 16 4.92 -23.53 6.16
C PRO A 16 4.43 -22.17 5.64
N GLN A 17 3.27 -21.75 6.14
CA GLN A 17 2.70 -20.45 5.84
C GLN A 17 3.66 -19.31 6.23
N LEU A 18 3.87 -18.36 5.30
CA LEU A 18 4.67 -17.16 5.55
C LEU A 18 4.05 -16.31 6.67
N ARG A 19 4.84 -15.98 7.69
CA ARG A 19 4.46 -15.12 8.82
C ARG A 19 5.40 -13.92 8.94
N ILE A 20 4.82 -12.74 9.00
CA ILE A 20 5.55 -11.48 9.14
C ILE A 20 5.29 -10.94 10.55
N PHE A 21 6.29 -11.00 11.41
CA PHE A 21 6.17 -10.53 12.80
C PHE A 21 6.39 -9.02 12.95
N ARG A 22 7.24 -8.43 12.11
CA ARG A 22 7.58 -7.01 12.17
C ARG A 22 7.47 -6.36 10.79
N PRO A 23 6.29 -5.89 10.42
CA PRO A 23 6.09 -5.18 9.16
C PRO A 23 6.85 -3.85 9.17
N LYS A 24 7.52 -3.51 8.06
CA LYS A 24 8.22 -2.22 7.90
C LYS A 24 7.29 -1.08 7.42
N TRP A 25 6.19 -1.45 6.79
CA TRP A 25 5.29 -0.52 6.12
C TRP A 25 4.35 0.17 7.09
N SER A 26 4.01 1.42 6.79
CA SER A 26 3.09 2.26 7.53
C SER A 26 1.95 2.71 6.62
N LEU A 27 0.76 2.89 7.21
CA LEU A 27 -0.43 3.40 6.54
C LEU A 27 -0.73 4.80 7.05
N THR A 28 -1.22 5.66 6.18
CA THR A 28 -1.70 6.99 6.56
C THR A 28 -3.16 7.13 6.18
N LEU A 29 -4.02 7.39 7.17
CA LEU A 29 -5.42 7.70 6.92
C LEU A 29 -5.53 9.12 6.35
N VAL A 30 -6.24 9.25 5.24
CA VAL A 30 -6.35 10.53 4.52
C VAL A 30 -7.81 10.96 4.47
N ARG A 31 -8.04 12.25 4.72
CA ARG A 31 -9.36 12.84 4.56
C ARG A 31 -9.80 12.76 3.09
N PRO A 32 -10.97 12.17 2.79
CA PRO A 32 -11.47 12.12 1.43
C PRO A 32 -11.76 13.53 0.92
N GLY A 33 -11.36 13.83 -0.32
CA GLY A 33 -11.61 15.13 -0.96
C GLY A 33 -12.99 15.25 -1.62
N LYS A 34 -13.72 14.14 -1.76
CA LYS A 34 -15.11 14.08 -2.25
C LYS A 34 -15.96 13.38 -1.22
N GLU A 35 -17.24 13.72 -1.18
CA GLU A 35 -18.22 13.02 -0.35
C GLU A 35 -18.21 11.54 -0.70
N GLN A 36 -17.95 10.71 0.31
CA GLN A 36 -17.87 9.27 0.19
C GLN A 36 -18.80 8.66 1.23
N PRO A 37 -19.38 7.48 0.97
CA PRO A 37 -20.24 6.83 1.96
C PRO A 37 -19.52 6.67 3.30
N PRO A 38 -20.26 6.71 4.42
CA PRO A 38 -19.68 6.67 5.77
C PRO A 38 -18.85 5.40 6.03
N ASP A 39 -19.14 4.31 5.32
CA ASP A 39 -18.46 3.02 5.47
C ASP A 39 -17.12 2.95 4.70
N THR A 40 -16.78 3.99 3.93
CA THR A 40 -15.59 3.98 3.07
C THR A 40 -14.49 4.87 3.64
N VAL A 41 -13.33 4.27 3.87
CA VAL A 41 -12.13 4.97 4.38
C VAL A 41 -11.05 4.98 3.31
N GLN A 42 -10.31 6.09 3.20
CA GLN A 42 -9.17 6.23 2.29
C GLN A 42 -7.84 6.16 3.03
N PHE A 43 -6.93 5.33 2.51
CA PHE A 43 -5.57 5.20 3.02
C PHE A 43 -4.54 5.50 1.92
N ARG A 44 -3.43 6.11 2.32
CA ARG A 44 -2.18 6.13 1.55
C ARG A 44 -1.30 4.99 2.02
N ILE A 45 -0.78 4.25 1.04
CA ILE A 45 -0.19 2.93 1.21
C ILE A 45 1.07 2.87 0.35
N PRO A 46 2.17 2.25 0.82
CA PRO A 46 3.34 2.06 -0.01
C PRO A 46 3.06 1.11 -1.18
N MET A 47 3.78 1.31 -2.28
CA MET A 47 3.65 0.53 -3.52
C MET A 47 3.95 -0.98 -3.35
N VAL A 48 4.72 -1.35 -2.33
CA VAL A 48 5.14 -2.73 -2.08
C VAL A 48 3.98 -3.60 -1.56
N MET A 49 2.91 -2.98 -1.07
CA MET A 49 1.88 -3.65 -0.30
C MET A 49 0.66 -4.04 -1.14
N THR A 50 0.09 -5.23 -0.89
CA THR A 50 -1.07 -5.73 -1.64
C THR A 50 -2.39 -5.63 -0.85
N LYS A 51 -3.51 -5.93 -1.53
CA LYS A 51 -4.86 -5.94 -0.92
C LYS A 51 -4.98 -6.97 0.21
N CYS A 52 -4.36 -8.13 0.05
CA CYS A 52 -4.41 -9.20 1.06
C CYS A 52 -3.63 -8.81 2.31
N ASP A 53 -2.47 -8.18 2.13
CA ASP A 53 -1.66 -7.68 3.24
C ASP A 53 -2.40 -6.60 4.03
N LEU A 54 -3.17 -5.75 3.35
CA LEU A 54 -3.94 -4.67 3.97
C LEU A 54 -5.06 -5.20 4.84
N LYS A 55 -5.79 -6.19 4.32
CA LYS A 55 -6.83 -6.88 5.09
C LYS A 55 -6.23 -7.46 6.36
N GLY A 56 -5.14 -8.22 6.21
CA GLY A 56 -4.45 -8.82 7.36
C GLY A 56 -3.92 -7.79 8.36
N TYR A 57 -3.49 -6.62 7.91
CA TYR A 57 -3.05 -5.55 8.81
C TYR A 57 -4.17 -4.99 9.66
N LEU A 58 -5.27 -4.60 9.01
CA LEU A 58 -6.39 -3.93 9.64
C LEU A 58 -7.12 -4.89 10.58
N GLU A 59 -7.26 -6.15 10.20
CA GLU A 59 -7.89 -7.18 11.03
C GLU A 59 -7.00 -7.59 12.21
N LYS A 60 -5.68 -7.80 12.00
CA LYS A 60 -4.81 -8.32 13.07
C LYS A 60 -4.28 -7.28 14.04
N ILE A 61 -4.00 -6.06 13.56
CA ILE A 61 -3.41 -5.00 14.40
C ILE A 61 -4.49 -4.08 14.94
N TYR A 62 -5.46 -3.70 14.11
CA TYR A 62 -6.49 -2.73 14.48
C TYR A 62 -7.86 -3.37 14.79
N ASN A 63 -8.01 -4.69 14.64
CA ASN A 63 -9.28 -5.42 14.86
C ASN A 63 -10.47 -4.84 14.10
N VAL A 64 -10.23 -4.26 12.91
CA VAL A 64 -11.28 -3.67 12.08
C VAL A 64 -11.78 -4.73 11.10
N PRO A 65 -13.09 -5.04 11.06
CA PRO A 65 -13.64 -5.95 10.05
C PRO A 65 -13.64 -5.25 8.69
N VAL A 66 -12.96 -5.84 7.70
CA VAL A 66 -12.84 -5.24 6.36
C VAL A 66 -13.65 -6.04 5.34
N GLY A 67 -14.62 -5.37 4.70
CA GLY A 67 -15.42 -5.96 3.63
C GLY A 67 -14.67 -6.06 2.31
N THR A 68 -14.48 -4.95 1.61
CA THR A 68 -13.85 -4.91 0.28
C THR A 68 -12.76 -3.85 0.20
N ILE A 69 -11.59 -4.22 -0.36
CA ILE A 69 -10.44 -3.32 -0.55
C ILE A 69 -10.24 -3.03 -2.03
N ARG A 70 -10.15 -1.74 -2.39
CA ARG A 70 -9.80 -1.27 -3.73
C ARG A 70 -8.56 -0.39 -3.66
N THR A 71 -7.50 -0.79 -4.36
CA THR A 71 -6.24 -0.04 -4.45
C THR A 71 -6.08 0.52 -5.85
N ARG A 72 -5.56 1.75 -5.94
CA ARG A 72 -5.18 2.42 -7.19
C ARG A 72 -3.82 3.09 -7.02
N ILE A 73 -3.02 3.12 -8.07
CA ILE A 73 -1.75 3.83 -8.08
C ILE A 73 -2.01 5.28 -8.47
N GLN A 74 -1.51 6.22 -7.68
CA GLN A 74 -1.55 7.65 -8.00
C GLN A 74 -0.18 8.05 -8.53
N PHE A 75 -0.14 8.65 -9.71
CA PHE A 75 1.07 9.24 -10.26
C PHE A 75 1.32 10.60 -9.62
N GLY A 76 2.56 10.86 -9.21
CA GLY A 76 3.00 12.17 -8.77
C GLY A 76 3.32 13.04 -9.98
N GLU A 77 2.87 14.29 -9.95
CA GLU A 77 3.24 15.29 -10.96
C GLU A 77 4.65 15.80 -10.65
N CYS A 78 5.60 15.61 -11.58
CA CYS A 78 6.92 16.24 -11.50
C CYS A 78 6.94 17.44 -12.45
N PRO A 79 6.70 18.67 -11.96
CA PRO A 79 6.56 19.84 -12.83
C PRO A 79 7.86 20.19 -13.57
N HIS A 80 9.03 19.84 -13.03
CA HIS A 80 10.31 20.22 -13.63
C HIS A 80 10.65 19.39 -14.89
N CYS A 81 10.31 18.10 -14.94
CA CYS A 81 10.60 17.24 -16.10
C CYS A 81 9.49 17.27 -17.17
N PHE A 82 8.23 17.54 -16.80
CA PHE A 82 7.12 17.53 -17.76
C PHE A 82 7.07 18.75 -18.68
N ALA A 83 7.71 19.86 -18.32
CA ALA A 83 7.81 21.05 -19.17
C ALA A 83 8.75 20.84 -20.37
N GLN A 84 9.82 20.05 -20.18
CA GLN A 84 10.80 19.76 -21.24
C GLN A 84 10.22 18.83 -22.32
N ALA A 85 9.39 17.85 -21.95
CA ALA A 85 8.80 16.91 -22.90
C ALA A 85 7.68 17.49 -23.80
N ARG A 86 7.29 18.76 -23.59
CA ARG A 86 6.23 19.44 -24.37
C ARG A 86 6.75 20.55 -25.29
N THR A 87 8.04 20.86 -25.24
CA THR A 87 8.68 21.92 -26.06
C THR A 87 9.50 21.37 -27.23
N GLU A 88 9.45 20.05 -27.47
CA GLU A 88 10.20 19.36 -28.53
C GLU A 88 9.28 18.69 -29.58
N SER A 89 8.14 19.32 -29.91
CA SER A 89 7.25 18.89 -31.01
C SER A 89 6.80 20.06 -31.86
#